data_AF-A0A0Q7D6R8-F1
#
_entry.id   AF-A0A0Q7D6R8-F1
#
_cell.length_a   1.000
_cell.length_b   1.000
_cell.length_c   1.000
_cell.angle_alpha   90.00
_cell.angle_beta   90.00
_cell.angle_gamma   90.00
#
_symmetry.space_group_name_H-M   'P 1'
#
loop_
_entity.id
_entity.type
_entity.pdbx_description
1 polymer ?
#
loop_
_entity_poly.entity_id
_entity_poly.type
_entity_poly.pdbx_seq_one_letter_code
_entity_poly.pdbx_strand_id
1 'polypeptide(L)'
;MAWAWLLAGLACVLVAMVQYFAPSMADGWFVAPAGAAGRSVGNMRQPNHLATALLCAIVMTTWLWHAGRLRAPWAAVSLFAMVLAVALSASRTGALSLGVLLLWAVVDRTLPRAARWTLALAPVAYLLCWAGLAEYAAWQHAHFYAAERLQANGDISSSRFAIWRNALTLIAQNPWAGVGWGNFNFAWTFTPFPDRPVAFFDHTHNLPLQLAVEIGLPATALVLGLFGWALWRARGAWRVAGEQPGHPARAVFVMLAVLGVHSLLEYPLWYAYFLLPAAWALGVFLGSAPTKEPASNLHAPASPVAATVARWSTFPLRAAGALMIIGAAYAAWDHRRVEVIFAPPAGAGSLAERIAAGRESVLFGHHADYAAVTNEPKDQALASFRRPLHHLVDARLLVAYIEALKANGHDAEALYAAQRLREFRRDDAQAYFKECTADNPAPPFQCRTEPVALTWRDLEP
;
A
#
# COMPACT_ATOMS: atom_id res chain seq x y z
N MET A 1 19.58 -7.23 8.98
CA MET A 1 18.44 -6.37 8.60
C MET A 1 18.88 -4.95 8.25
N ALA A 2 19.47 -4.16 9.16
CA ALA A 2 19.82 -2.76 8.86
C ALA A 2 20.74 -2.56 7.64
N TRP A 3 21.77 -3.40 7.46
CA TRP A 3 22.60 -3.39 6.25
C TRP A 3 21.80 -3.68 4.97
N ALA A 4 20.83 -4.59 5.02
CA ALA A 4 19.97 -4.89 3.88
C ALA A 4 19.10 -3.68 3.50
N TRP A 5 18.58 -2.95 4.49
CA TRP A 5 17.85 -1.70 4.27
C TRP A 5 18.73 -0.60 3.67
N LEU A 6 19.98 -0.44 4.12
CA LEU A 6 20.92 0.49 3.52
C LEU A 6 21.19 0.13 2.05
N LEU A 7 21.53 -1.13 1.76
CA LEU A 7 21.80 -1.59 0.40
C LEU A 7 20.57 -1.45 -0.51
N ALA A 8 19.39 -1.83 -0.02
CA ALA A 8 18.13 -1.67 -0.75
C ALA A 8 17.81 -0.19 -1.01
N GLY A 9 18.04 0.68 -0.02
CA GLY A 9 17.88 2.12 -0.16
C GLY A 9 18.81 2.72 -1.21
N LEU A 10 20.09 2.33 -1.22
CA LEU A 10 21.06 2.76 -2.24
C LEU A 10 20.69 2.24 -3.63
N ALA A 11 20.22 0.99 -3.74
CA ALA A 11 19.69 0.47 -5.00
C ALA A 11 18.46 1.27 -5.47
N CYS A 12 17.55 1.63 -4.56
CA CYS A 12 16.42 2.49 -4.88
C CYS A 12 16.85 3.88 -5.35
N VAL A 13 17.92 4.46 -4.77
CA VAL A 13 18.51 5.72 -5.25
C VAL A 13 18.99 5.55 -6.69
N LEU A 14 19.76 4.51 -7.00
CA LEU A 14 20.26 4.28 -8.36
C LEU A 14 19.12 4.11 -9.37
N VAL A 15 18.11 3.32 -9.03
CA VAL A 15 16.90 3.16 -9.86
C VAL A 15 16.20 4.49 -10.06
N ALA A 16 16.02 5.29 -9.00
CA ALA A 16 15.37 6.59 -9.10
C ALA A 16 16.16 7.58 -9.98
N MET A 17 17.49 7.57 -9.90
CA MET A 17 18.37 8.37 -10.75
C MET A 17 18.26 7.95 -12.22
N VAL A 18 18.28 6.64 -12.51
CA VAL A 18 18.11 6.14 -13.88
C VAL A 18 16.74 6.54 -14.43
N GLN A 19 15.66 6.30 -13.68
CA GLN A 19 14.30 6.65 -14.09
C GLN A 19 14.12 8.15 -14.41
N TYR A 20 14.88 9.04 -13.76
CA TYR A 20 14.75 10.48 -13.97
C TYR A 20 15.71 11.02 -15.03
N PHE A 21 17.00 10.70 -14.91
CA PHE A 21 18.06 11.30 -15.75
C PHE A 21 18.37 10.50 -17.02
N ALA A 22 18.07 9.19 -17.04
CA ALA A 22 18.32 8.31 -18.17
C ALA A 22 17.16 7.33 -18.40
N PRO A 23 15.91 7.82 -18.59
CA PRO A 23 14.73 6.97 -18.68
C PRO A 23 14.79 5.93 -19.81
N SER A 24 15.56 6.20 -20.87
CA SER A 24 15.81 5.25 -21.97
C SER A 24 16.56 3.97 -21.54
N MET A 25 17.23 3.99 -20.39
CA MET A 25 17.89 2.81 -19.81
C MET A 25 16.93 1.95 -18.97
N ALA A 26 15.68 2.37 -18.77
CA ALA A 26 14.68 1.57 -18.08
C ALA A 26 14.15 0.45 -19.00
N ASP A 27 14.76 -0.71 -18.89
CA ASP A 27 14.52 -1.90 -19.72
C ASP A 27 13.23 -2.68 -19.35
N GLY A 28 12.62 -2.36 -18.21
CA GLY A 28 11.46 -3.08 -17.67
C GLY A 28 11.79 -4.39 -16.96
N TRP A 29 13.05 -4.84 -17.00
CA TRP A 29 13.53 -6.06 -16.36
C TRP A 29 14.30 -5.74 -15.08
N PHE A 30 15.40 -5.00 -15.19
CA PHE A 30 16.20 -4.55 -14.04
C PHE A 30 15.73 -3.22 -13.48
N VAL A 31 15.29 -2.31 -14.37
CA VAL A 31 14.79 -0.99 -13.99
C VAL A 31 13.41 -0.82 -14.59
N ALA A 32 12.40 -0.73 -13.72
CA ALA A 32 11.03 -0.50 -14.17
C ALA A 32 10.92 0.88 -14.85
N PRO A 33 10.22 1.00 -16.00
CA PRO A 33 9.93 2.30 -16.58
C PRO A 33 8.99 3.10 -15.67
N ALA A 34 9.18 4.42 -15.63
CA ALA A 34 8.26 5.32 -14.95
C ALA A 34 7.03 5.58 -15.82
N GLY A 35 5.83 5.50 -15.24
CA GLY A 35 4.57 5.75 -15.96
C GLY A 35 4.25 7.23 -16.18
N ALA A 36 5.01 8.15 -15.56
CA ALA A 36 4.87 9.60 -15.74
C ALA A 36 6.26 10.22 -15.88
N ALA A 37 6.42 11.13 -16.86
CA ALA A 37 7.66 11.85 -17.07
C ALA A 37 8.04 12.69 -15.84
N GLY A 38 9.34 12.83 -15.57
CA GLY A 38 9.82 13.65 -14.47
C GLY A 38 9.47 13.14 -13.07
N ARG A 39 9.21 11.84 -12.91
CA ARG A 39 8.87 11.22 -11.62
C ARG A 39 9.41 9.82 -11.46
N SER A 40 10.23 9.61 -10.44
CA SER A 40 10.74 8.27 -10.11
C SER A 40 9.73 7.48 -9.28
N VAL A 41 9.60 6.19 -9.56
CA VAL A 41 8.64 5.28 -8.91
C VAL A 41 9.31 4.04 -8.31
N GLY A 42 10.62 3.88 -8.55
CA GLY A 42 11.38 2.70 -8.16
C GLY A 42 10.90 1.45 -8.90
N ASN A 43 11.49 0.30 -8.57
CA ASN A 43 10.99 -0.99 -9.07
C ASN A 43 9.67 -1.42 -8.41
N MET A 44 9.23 -0.69 -7.38
CA MET A 44 7.90 -0.84 -6.78
C MET A 44 6.78 -0.24 -7.65
N ARG A 45 7.13 0.51 -8.71
CA ARG A 45 6.20 1.17 -9.63
C ARG A 45 5.18 2.08 -8.93
N GLN A 46 5.51 2.55 -7.72
CA GLN A 46 4.65 3.41 -6.91
C GLN A 46 5.52 4.41 -6.13
N PRO A 47 5.35 5.73 -6.35
CA PRO A 47 6.26 6.76 -5.82
C PRO A 47 6.20 6.95 -4.29
N ASN A 48 5.04 6.77 -3.66
CA ASN A 48 4.91 6.80 -2.20
C ASN A 48 5.57 5.58 -1.55
N HIS A 49 5.57 4.43 -2.23
CA HIS A 49 6.27 3.22 -1.77
C HIS A 49 7.78 3.40 -1.86
N LEU A 50 8.28 3.91 -2.99
CA LEU A 50 9.68 4.28 -3.13
C LEU A 50 10.11 5.23 -2.00
N ALA A 51 9.36 6.31 -1.77
CA ALA A 51 9.67 7.28 -0.72
C ALA A 51 9.68 6.64 0.68
N THR A 52 8.70 5.78 0.99
CA THR A 52 8.61 5.09 2.28
C THR A 52 9.76 4.11 2.48
N ALA A 53 10.14 3.35 1.45
CA ALA A 53 11.27 2.45 1.52
C ALA A 53 12.59 3.20 1.76
N LEU A 54 12.78 4.35 1.11
CA LEU A 54 13.93 5.24 1.33
C LEU A 54 13.94 5.80 2.76
N LEU A 55 12.79 6.20 3.31
CA LEU A 55 12.69 6.67 4.69
C LEU A 55 12.99 5.58 5.72
N CYS A 56 12.50 4.35 5.51
CA CYS A 56 12.88 3.19 6.32
C CYS A 56 14.39 2.89 6.23
N ALA A 57 14.97 3.01 5.02
CA ALA A 57 16.41 2.88 4.81
C ALA A 57 17.20 3.98 5.53
N ILE A 58 16.72 5.23 5.52
CA ILE A 58 17.29 6.35 6.28
C ILE A 58 17.33 6.00 7.77
N VAL A 59 16.20 5.55 8.34
CA VAL A 59 16.12 5.19 9.76
C VAL A 59 17.14 4.10 10.13
N MET A 60 17.24 3.05 9.32
CA MET A 60 18.19 1.96 9.53
C MET A 60 19.65 2.39 9.33
N THR A 61 19.91 3.32 8.41
CA THR A 61 21.24 3.89 8.16
C THR A 61 21.68 4.78 9.32
N THR A 62 20.78 5.60 9.87
CA THR A 62 21.03 6.38 11.08
C THR A 62 21.31 5.47 12.28
N TRP A 63 20.59 4.34 12.40
CA TRP A 63 20.91 3.36 13.44
C TRP A 63 22.32 2.75 13.25
N LEU A 64 22.70 2.36 12.04
CA LEU A 64 24.06 1.86 11.76
C LEU A 64 25.14 2.88 12.13
N TRP A 65 24.88 4.17 11.85
CA TRP A 65 25.75 5.26 12.27
C TRP A 65 25.82 5.38 13.79
N HIS A 66 24.67 5.43 14.47
CA HIS A 66 24.60 5.54 15.93
C HIS A 66 25.28 4.36 16.64
N ALA A 67 25.14 3.15 16.11
CA ALA A 67 25.75 1.93 16.64
C ALA A 67 27.27 1.81 16.32
N GLY A 68 27.88 2.81 15.68
CA GLY A 68 29.30 2.79 15.29
C GLY A 68 29.64 1.78 14.18
N ARG A 69 28.63 1.25 13.48
CA ARG A 69 28.79 0.23 12.42
C ARG A 69 28.99 0.84 11.04
N LEU A 70 28.65 2.11 10.87
CA LEU A 70 28.86 2.87 9.64
C LEU A 70 29.57 4.18 9.96
N ARG A 71 30.65 4.48 9.24
CA ARG A 71 31.43 5.71 9.45
C ARG A 71 30.60 6.93 9.04
N ALA A 72 30.78 8.03 9.76
CA ALA A 72 29.97 9.25 9.60
C ALA A 72 29.89 9.79 8.17
N PRO A 73 30.97 9.87 7.37
CA PRO A 73 30.88 10.38 5.99
C PRO A 73 29.99 9.51 5.11
N TRP A 74 30.14 8.19 5.18
CA TRP A 74 29.33 7.25 4.41
C TRP A 74 27.86 7.28 4.82
N ALA A 75 27.59 7.42 6.12
CA ALA A 75 26.23 7.60 6.62
C ALA A 75 25.59 8.89 6.09
N ALA A 76 26.29 10.03 6.21
CA ALA A 76 25.79 11.33 5.76
C ALA A 76 25.51 11.36 4.26
N VAL A 77 26.45 10.86 3.43
CA VAL A 77 26.28 10.77 1.97
C VAL A 77 25.10 9.87 1.60
N SER A 78 24.97 8.70 2.24
CA SER A 78 23.86 7.78 1.99
C SER A 78 22.51 8.41 2.34
N LEU A 79 22.42 9.11 3.48
CA LEU A 79 21.22 9.81 3.92
C LEU A 79 20.84 10.92 2.94
N PHE A 80 21.80 11.74 2.50
CA PHE A 80 21.55 12.78 1.51
C PHE A 80 21.07 12.20 0.18
N ALA A 81 21.72 11.15 -0.32
CA ALA A 81 21.34 10.47 -1.56
C ALA A 81 19.90 9.92 -1.49
N MET A 82 19.50 9.34 -0.35
CA MET A 82 18.13 8.86 -0.13
C MET A 82 17.13 10.02 -0.07
N VAL A 83 17.46 11.16 0.55
CA VAL A 83 16.60 12.35 0.55
C VAL A 83 16.42 12.93 -0.86
N LEU A 84 17.48 12.97 -1.67
CA LEU A 84 17.39 13.32 -3.09
C LEU A 84 16.44 12.39 -3.84
N ALA A 85 16.55 11.07 -3.63
CA ALA A 85 15.63 10.11 -4.27
C ALA A 85 14.17 10.26 -3.77
N VAL A 86 13.95 10.68 -2.52
CA VAL A 86 12.61 11.08 -2.05
C VAL A 86 12.10 12.30 -2.82
N ALA A 87 12.94 13.28 -3.13
CA ALA A 87 12.56 14.43 -3.98
C ALA A 87 12.21 14.01 -5.41
N LEU A 88 13.03 13.14 -6.03
CA LEU A 88 12.78 12.56 -7.36
C LEU A 88 11.45 11.80 -7.45
N SER A 89 10.97 11.23 -6.34
CA SER A 89 9.69 10.53 -6.31
C SER A 89 8.46 11.44 -6.41
N ALA A 90 8.63 12.74 -6.17
CA ALA A 90 7.54 13.72 -6.05
C ALA A 90 6.42 13.26 -5.08
N SER A 91 6.76 12.54 -4.00
CA SER A 91 5.78 12.04 -3.02
C SER A 91 5.52 13.06 -1.92
N ARG A 92 4.27 13.54 -1.81
CA ARG A 92 3.82 14.40 -0.69
C ARG A 92 3.83 13.65 0.65
N THR A 93 3.44 12.38 0.65
CA THR A 93 3.49 11.52 1.84
C THR A 93 4.94 11.31 2.30
N GLY A 94 5.86 11.12 1.35
CA GLY A 94 7.30 11.09 1.61
C GLY A 94 7.81 12.38 2.24
N ALA A 95 7.46 13.53 1.66
CA ALA A 95 7.82 14.85 2.19
C ALA A 95 7.29 15.06 3.62
N LEU A 96 6.02 14.74 3.87
CA LEU A 96 5.41 14.82 5.21
C LEU A 96 6.15 13.92 6.23
N SER A 97 6.55 12.73 5.80
CA SER A 97 7.22 11.75 6.65
C SER A 97 8.66 12.16 7.01
N LEU A 98 9.28 13.13 6.33
CA LEU A 98 10.52 13.76 6.81
C LEU A 98 10.32 14.49 8.14
N GLY A 99 9.10 14.92 8.44
CA GLY A 99 8.73 15.47 9.75
C GLY A 99 8.91 14.45 10.89
N VAL A 100 8.72 13.16 10.62
CA VAL A 100 8.99 12.09 11.60
C VAL A 100 10.48 12.00 11.90
N LEU A 101 11.34 12.14 10.88
CA LEU A 101 12.80 12.14 11.07
C LEU A 101 13.28 13.37 11.84
N LEU A 102 12.71 14.54 11.54
CA LEU A 102 12.98 15.77 12.29
C LEU A 102 12.56 15.61 13.77
N LEU A 103 11.36 15.09 14.02
CA LEU A 103 10.88 14.83 15.38
C LEU A 103 11.80 13.86 16.12
N TRP A 104 12.25 12.79 15.45
CA TRP A 104 13.22 11.86 16.03
C TRP A 104 14.52 12.57 16.40
N ALA A 105 15.07 13.40 15.51
CA ALA A 105 16.27 14.19 15.79
C ALA A 105 16.10 15.15 16.99
N VAL A 106 14.92 15.75 17.17
CA VAL A 106 14.65 16.67 18.27
C VAL A 106 14.52 15.95 19.62
N VAL A 107 13.80 14.82 19.63
CA VAL A 107 13.44 14.06 20.83
C VAL A 107 14.61 13.17 21.29
N ASP A 108 15.32 12.53 20.36
CA ASP A 108 16.37 11.57 20.67
C ASP A 108 17.73 12.25 20.87
N ARG A 109 18.00 12.62 22.14
CA ARG A 109 19.25 13.27 22.53
C ARG A 109 20.46 12.34 22.60
N THR A 110 20.29 11.02 22.41
CA THR A 110 21.40 10.07 22.43
C THR A 110 22.00 9.84 21.05
N LEU A 111 21.36 10.36 19.99
CA LEU A 111 21.94 10.38 18.66
C LEU A 111 23.27 11.15 18.64
N PRO A 112 24.30 10.70 17.89
CA PRO A 112 25.51 11.47 17.69
C PRO A 112 25.16 12.85 17.13
N ARG A 113 25.82 13.90 17.60
CA ARG A 113 25.50 15.29 17.23
C ARG A 113 25.43 15.48 15.70
N ALA A 114 26.35 14.85 14.97
CA ALA A 114 26.34 14.88 13.51
C ALA A 114 25.09 14.19 12.91
N ALA A 115 24.75 12.97 13.34
CA ALA A 115 23.55 12.27 12.88
C ALA A 115 22.26 13.02 13.17
N ARG A 116 22.19 13.62 14.37
CA ARG A 116 21.06 14.44 14.79
C ARG A 116 20.87 15.66 13.88
N TRP A 117 21.95 16.38 13.57
CA TRP A 117 21.88 17.51 12.65
C TRP A 117 21.57 17.08 11.21
N THR A 118 22.15 15.98 10.73
CA THR A 118 21.83 15.43 9.41
C THR A 118 20.34 15.10 9.27
N LEU A 119 19.73 14.47 10.28
CA LEU A 119 18.29 14.20 10.28
C LEU A 119 17.45 15.48 10.42
N ALA A 120 17.83 16.40 11.30
CA ALA A 120 17.11 17.66 11.49
C ALA A 120 17.12 18.53 10.22
N LEU A 121 18.18 18.48 9.43
CA LEU A 121 18.31 19.20 8.16
C LEU A 121 17.73 18.45 6.97
N ALA A 122 17.25 17.21 7.12
CA ALA A 122 16.69 16.43 6.02
C ALA A 122 15.49 17.11 5.32
N PRO A 123 14.54 17.77 6.02
CA PRO A 123 13.48 18.53 5.36
C PRO A 123 14.02 19.71 4.54
N VAL A 124 15.03 20.41 5.04
CA VAL A 124 15.67 21.53 4.33
C VAL A 124 16.40 21.01 3.09
N ALA A 125 17.18 19.93 3.24
CA ALA A 125 17.84 19.27 2.11
C ALA A 125 16.85 18.80 1.05
N TYR A 126 15.70 18.25 1.46
CA TYR A 126 14.61 17.90 0.53
C TYR A 126 14.11 19.11 -0.25
N LEU A 127 13.84 20.24 0.41
CA LEU A 127 13.37 21.46 -0.25
C LEU A 127 14.41 22.01 -1.23
N LEU A 128 15.69 21.98 -0.86
CA LEU A 128 16.79 22.37 -1.74
C LEU A 128 16.92 21.44 -2.95
N CYS A 129 16.82 20.12 -2.75
CA CYS A 129 16.81 19.14 -3.84
C CYS A 129 15.59 19.36 -4.75
N TRP A 130 14.41 19.59 -4.17
CA TRP A 130 13.18 19.84 -4.92
C TRP A 130 13.31 21.11 -5.79
N ALA A 131 13.79 22.21 -5.22
CA ALA A 131 14.01 23.46 -5.93
C ALA A 131 15.07 23.30 -7.03
N GLY A 132 16.20 22.66 -6.70
CA GLY A 132 17.25 22.38 -7.68
C GLY A 132 16.79 21.48 -8.84
N LEU A 133 15.93 20.50 -8.58
CA LEU A 133 15.33 19.65 -9.62
C LEU A 133 14.34 20.42 -10.49
N ALA A 134 13.55 21.32 -9.90
CA ALA A 134 12.65 22.20 -10.65
C ALA A 134 13.42 23.15 -11.58
N GLU A 135 14.48 23.80 -11.08
CA GLU A 135 15.36 24.66 -11.89
C GLU A 135 16.09 23.86 -12.98
N TYR A 136 16.60 22.67 -12.65
CA TYR A 136 17.22 21.77 -13.63
C TYR A 136 16.25 21.37 -14.73
N ALA A 137 15.02 21.00 -14.38
CA ALA A 137 14.00 20.61 -15.34
C ALA A 137 13.61 21.79 -16.24
N ALA A 138 13.43 22.98 -15.67
CA ALA A 138 13.18 24.20 -16.45
C ALA A 138 14.32 24.50 -17.43
N TRP A 139 15.57 24.42 -16.98
CA TRP A 139 16.75 24.65 -17.82
C TRP A 139 16.88 23.63 -18.96
N GLN A 140 16.61 22.36 -18.69
CA GLN A 140 16.66 21.27 -19.67
C GLN A 140 15.39 21.17 -20.54
N HIS A 141 14.40 22.04 -20.33
CA HIS A 141 13.06 21.89 -20.93
C HIS A 141 12.47 20.48 -20.71
N ALA A 142 12.79 19.89 -19.55
CA ALA A 142 12.38 18.57 -19.14
C ALA A 142 11.20 18.62 -18.16
N HIS A 143 10.56 17.49 -17.96
CA HIS A 143 9.44 17.37 -17.02
C HIS A 143 9.92 17.22 -15.58
N PHE A 144 9.27 17.91 -14.64
CA PHE A 144 9.35 17.61 -13.22
C PHE A 144 7.95 17.59 -12.63
N TYR A 145 7.45 16.38 -12.38
CA TYR A 145 6.05 16.14 -12.04
C TYR A 145 5.59 16.93 -10.81
N ALA A 146 6.48 17.14 -9.84
CA ALA A 146 6.13 17.88 -8.63
C ALA A 146 5.85 19.37 -8.90
N ALA A 147 6.63 20.00 -9.78
CA ALA A 147 6.45 21.41 -10.15
C ALA A 147 5.21 21.60 -11.04
N GLU A 148 5.04 20.75 -12.05
CA GLU A 148 3.88 20.76 -12.93
C GLU A 148 2.57 20.58 -12.16
N ARG A 149 2.57 19.67 -11.17
CA ARG A 149 1.40 19.44 -10.33
C ARG A 149 1.05 20.62 -9.42
N LEU A 150 2.04 21.42 -9.00
CA LEU A 150 1.79 22.64 -8.24
C LEU A 150 1.13 23.71 -9.13
N GLN A 151 1.55 23.79 -10.40
CA GLN A 151 0.98 24.71 -11.39
C GLN A 151 -0.43 24.31 -11.86
N ALA A 152 -0.71 23.01 -11.90
CA ALA A 152 -1.98 22.47 -12.40
C ALA A 152 -3.21 22.70 -11.49
N ASN A 153 -3.09 23.40 -10.35
CA ASN A 153 -4.17 23.61 -9.36
C ASN A 153 -4.98 22.34 -9.05
N GLY A 154 -4.33 21.17 -9.13
CA GLY A 154 -5.00 19.87 -9.11
C GLY A 154 -5.47 19.49 -7.71
N ASP A 155 -6.76 19.65 -7.46
CA ASP A 155 -7.45 19.38 -6.20
C ASP A 155 -7.54 17.87 -5.88
N ILE A 156 -6.40 17.21 -5.70
CA ILE A 156 -6.35 15.77 -5.39
C ILE A 156 -6.53 15.52 -3.87
N SER A 157 -6.39 16.57 -3.05
CA SER A 157 -6.93 16.57 -1.69
C SER A 157 -8.42 16.25 -1.71
N SER A 158 -9.20 16.84 -2.64
CA SER A 158 -10.65 16.60 -2.73
C SER A 158 -11.01 15.13 -2.87
N SER A 159 -10.25 14.35 -3.66
CA SER A 159 -10.55 12.93 -3.88
C SER A 159 -10.43 12.11 -2.59
N ARG A 160 -9.33 12.21 -1.83
CA ARG A 160 -9.20 11.47 -0.55
C ARG A 160 -10.23 11.91 0.49
N PHE A 161 -10.50 13.21 0.62
CA PHE A 161 -11.51 13.68 1.56
C PHE A 161 -12.93 13.21 1.17
N ALA A 162 -13.23 13.14 -0.12
CA ALA A 162 -14.49 12.58 -0.61
C ALA A 162 -14.58 11.06 -0.36
N ILE A 163 -13.49 10.31 -0.55
CA ILE A 163 -13.40 8.89 -0.15
C ILE A 163 -13.69 8.73 1.35
N TRP A 164 -13.04 9.54 2.20
CA TRP A 164 -13.22 9.47 3.64
C TRP A 164 -14.65 9.83 4.06
N ARG A 165 -15.26 10.83 3.42
CA ARG A 165 -16.67 11.16 3.65
C ARG A 165 -17.58 9.99 3.30
N ASN A 166 -17.39 9.35 2.16
CA ASN A 166 -18.19 8.18 1.78
C ASN A 166 -17.96 7.00 2.73
N ALA A 167 -16.72 6.78 3.18
CA ALA A 167 -16.40 5.76 4.17
C ALA A 167 -17.09 6.03 5.52
N LEU A 168 -17.09 7.28 6.00
CA LEU A 168 -17.81 7.69 7.21
C LEU A 168 -19.32 7.48 7.07
N THR A 169 -19.90 7.74 5.90
CA THR A 169 -21.31 7.42 5.63
C THR A 169 -21.57 5.91 5.74
N LEU A 170 -20.73 5.07 5.14
CA LEU A 170 -20.86 3.61 5.25
C LEU A 170 -20.66 3.11 6.68
N ILE A 171 -19.75 3.70 7.45
CA ILE A 171 -19.54 3.41 8.87
C ILE A 171 -20.81 3.76 9.67
N ALA A 172 -21.40 4.93 9.42
CA ALA A 172 -22.63 5.36 10.08
C ALA A 172 -23.81 4.42 9.78
N GLN A 173 -23.86 3.88 8.56
CA GLN A 173 -24.87 2.89 8.14
C GLN A 173 -24.59 1.48 8.71
N ASN A 174 -23.34 1.14 9.01
CA ASN A 174 -22.91 -0.21 9.41
C ASN A 174 -21.95 -0.19 10.63
N PRO A 175 -22.31 0.44 11.76
CA PRO A 175 -21.35 0.79 12.81
C PRO A 175 -20.81 -0.41 13.60
N TRP A 176 -21.55 -1.53 13.64
CA TRP A 176 -21.24 -2.67 14.51
C TRP A 176 -20.32 -3.69 13.85
N ALA A 177 -20.70 -4.19 12.67
CA ALA A 177 -19.97 -5.24 11.96
C ALA A 177 -19.24 -4.72 10.72
N GLY A 178 -19.43 -3.46 10.34
CA GLY A 178 -18.96 -2.92 9.07
C GLY A 178 -19.70 -3.54 7.88
N VAL A 179 -19.13 -3.38 6.69
CA VAL A 179 -19.63 -3.94 5.42
C VAL A 179 -19.10 -5.35 5.15
N GLY A 180 -18.24 -5.89 6.03
CA GLY A 180 -17.51 -7.14 5.83
C GLY A 180 -16.07 -6.90 5.36
N TRP A 181 -15.17 -7.79 5.76
CA TRP A 181 -13.75 -7.74 5.37
C TRP A 181 -13.59 -7.82 3.85
N GLY A 182 -12.86 -6.87 3.26
CA GLY A 182 -12.66 -6.75 1.82
C GLY A 182 -13.86 -6.18 1.03
N ASN A 183 -15.01 -5.92 1.66
CA ASN A 183 -16.22 -5.47 0.96
C ASN A 183 -16.33 -3.96 0.79
N PHE A 184 -15.32 -3.17 1.20
CA PHE A 184 -15.41 -1.72 1.16
C PHE A 184 -15.73 -1.19 -0.25
N ASN A 185 -14.99 -1.63 -1.27
CA ASN A 185 -15.22 -1.18 -2.64
C ASN A 185 -16.59 -1.61 -3.18
N PHE A 186 -17.02 -2.83 -2.89
CA PHE A 186 -18.32 -3.34 -3.29
C PHE A 186 -19.45 -2.49 -2.69
N ALA A 187 -19.46 -2.33 -1.37
CA ALA A 187 -20.45 -1.53 -0.66
C ALA A 187 -20.41 -0.06 -1.11
N TRP A 188 -19.22 0.51 -1.33
CA TRP A 188 -19.06 1.88 -1.83
C TRP A 188 -19.60 2.04 -3.25
N THR A 189 -19.32 1.08 -4.14
CA THR A 189 -19.76 1.12 -5.54
C THR A 189 -21.27 1.10 -5.63
N PHE A 190 -21.92 0.21 -4.87
CA PHE A 190 -23.36 0.01 -4.90
C PHE A 190 -24.15 0.88 -3.92
N THR A 191 -23.51 1.75 -3.14
CA THR A 191 -24.21 2.77 -2.34
C THR A 191 -24.29 4.08 -3.14
N PRO A 192 -25.45 4.76 -3.21
CA PRO A 192 -25.58 6.03 -3.94
C PRO A 192 -24.75 7.14 -3.30
N PHE A 193 -23.91 7.77 -4.12
CA PHE A 193 -23.05 8.89 -3.74
C PHE A 193 -22.95 9.86 -4.92
N PRO A 194 -23.88 10.84 -5.05
CA PRO A 194 -23.93 11.74 -6.20
C PRO A 194 -22.62 12.52 -6.44
N ASP A 195 -21.92 12.89 -5.36
CA ASP A 195 -20.64 13.59 -5.39
C ASP A 195 -19.44 12.64 -5.18
N ARG A 196 -19.54 11.38 -5.62
CA ARG A 196 -18.46 10.40 -5.48
C ARG A 196 -17.21 10.81 -6.27
N PRO A 197 -16.02 10.40 -5.77
CA PRO A 197 -14.83 10.35 -6.60
C PRO A 197 -15.07 9.51 -7.87
N VAL A 198 -14.52 9.99 -8.99
CA VAL A 198 -14.64 9.38 -10.31
C VAL A 198 -13.64 8.21 -10.50
N ALA A 199 -12.53 8.21 -9.76
CA ALA A 199 -11.55 7.13 -9.78
C ALA A 199 -12.07 5.93 -8.98
N PHE A 200 -11.88 4.72 -9.53
CA PHE A 200 -12.08 3.47 -8.79
C PHE A 200 -10.90 3.22 -7.84
N PHE A 201 -11.19 2.72 -6.65
CA PHE A 201 -10.22 2.38 -5.61
C PHE A 201 -10.78 1.26 -4.73
N ASP A 202 -9.90 0.48 -4.13
CA ASP A 202 -10.22 -0.66 -3.27
C ASP A 202 -10.14 -0.34 -1.76
N HIS A 203 -9.52 0.80 -1.39
CA HIS A 203 -9.30 1.19 0.01
C HIS A 203 -9.67 2.65 0.28
N THR A 204 -9.95 2.94 1.54
CA THR A 204 -10.19 4.28 2.09
C THR A 204 -8.94 5.16 2.11
N HIS A 205 -7.75 4.59 1.85
CA HIS A 205 -6.45 5.25 2.01
C HIS A 205 -6.20 5.78 3.44
N ASN A 206 -6.86 5.19 4.45
CA ASN A 206 -6.66 5.53 5.85
C ASN A 206 -6.95 4.28 6.70
N LEU A 207 -5.91 3.69 7.28
CA LEU A 207 -6.01 2.39 7.97
C LEU A 207 -7.10 2.35 9.06
N PRO A 208 -7.22 3.33 9.98
CA PRO A 208 -8.34 3.36 10.93
C PRO A 208 -9.72 3.39 10.27
N LEU A 209 -9.91 4.20 9.22
CA LEU A 209 -11.18 4.25 8.49
C LEU A 209 -11.46 2.93 7.75
N GLN A 210 -10.43 2.30 7.18
CA GLN A 210 -10.56 1.01 6.51
C GLN A 210 -11.06 -0.07 7.47
N LEU A 211 -10.44 -0.17 8.66
CA LEU A 211 -10.88 -1.12 9.67
C LEU A 211 -12.32 -0.79 10.11
N ALA A 212 -12.61 0.49 10.39
CA ALA A 212 -13.94 0.89 10.85
C ALA A 212 -15.05 0.57 9.85
N VAL A 213 -14.81 0.78 8.55
CA VAL A 213 -15.82 0.51 7.52
C VAL A 213 -16.00 -0.98 7.26
N GLU A 214 -14.95 -1.80 7.33
CA GLU A 214 -15.04 -3.24 7.01
C GLU A 214 -15.44 -4.12 8.19
N ILE A 215 -14.90 -3.88 9.39
CA ILE A 215 -15.13 -4.74 10.56
C ILE A 215 -15.90 -4.05 11.69
N GLY A 216 -16.31 -2.79 11.49
CA GLY A 216 -17.08 -2.02 12.44
C GLY A 216 -16.24 -1.38 13.55
N LEU A 217 -16.87 -0.45 14.29
CA LEU A 217 -16.24 0.33 15.34
C LEU A 217 -15.75 -0.53 16.52
N PRO A 218 -16.50 -1.53 17.03
CA PRO A 218 -16.04 -2.34 18.16
C PRO A 218 -14.75 -3.12 17.86
N ALA A 219 -14.72 -3.83 16.72
CA ALA A 219 -13.55 -4.62 16.33
C ALA A 219 -12.34 -3.72 16.00
N THR A 220 -12.59 -2.56 15.37
CA THR A 220 -11.54 -1.56 15.12
C THR A 220 -10.94 -1.02 16.41
N ALA A 221 -11.80 -0.66 17.38
CA ALA A 221 -11.35 -0.18 18.69
C ALA A 221 -10.53 -1.25 19.43
N LEU A 222 -10.91 -2.52 19.32
CA LEU A 222 -10.14 -3.64 19.88
C LEU A 222 -8.76 -3.76 19.22
N VAL A 223 -8.69 -3.78 17.88
CA VAL A 223 -7.42 -3.93 17.13
C VAL A 223 -6.47 -2.77 17.43
N LEU A 224 -6.95 -1.53 17.29
CA LEU A 224 -6.14 -0.33 17.55
C LEU A 224 -5.81 -0.20 19.04
N GLY A 225 -6.72 -0.59 19.93
CA GLY A 225 -6.53 -0.62 21.37
C GLY A 225 -5.45 -1.61 21.80
N LEU A 226 -5.47 -2.84 21.28
CA LEU A 226 -4.44 -3.84 21.54
C LEU A 226 -3.08 -3.41 20.99
N PHE A 227 -3.04 -2.82 19.79
CA PHE A 227 -1.81 -2.28 19.23
C PHE A 227 -1.24 -1.14 20.08
N GLY A 228 -2.06 -0.14 20.44
CA GLY A 228 -1.68 0.96 21.30
C GLY A 228 -1.24 0.50 22.71
N TRP A 229 -1.94 -0.49 23.28
CA TRP A 229 -1.60 -1.10 24.54
C TRP A 229 -0.26 -1.85 24.50
N ALA A 230 0.02 -2.58 23.42
CA ALA A 230 1.29 -3.27 23.22
C ALA A 230 2.46 -2.26 23.16
N LEU A 231 2.29 -1.18 22.40
CA LEU A 231 3.27 -0.08 22.35
C LEU A 231 3.44 0.59 23.72
N TRP A 232 2.35 0.83 24.44
CA TRP A 232 2.39 1.41 25.77
C TRP A 232 3.10 0.52 26.79
N ARG A 233 2.87 -0.80 26.77
CA ARG A 233 3.60 -1.75 27.61
C ARG A 233 5.08 -1.79 27.27
N ALA A 234 5.41 -1.69 25.99
CA ALA A 234 6.79 -1.69 25.53
C ALA A 234 7.50 -0.34 25.64
N ARG A 235 6.87 0.72 26.16
CA ARG A 235 7.48 2.05 26.28
C ARG A 235 8.80 2.08 27.04
N GLY A 236 9.02 1.12 27.95
CA GLY A 236 10.29 0.96 28.66
C GLY A 236 11.49 0.69 27.73
N ALA A 237 11.24 0.11 26.55
CA ALA A 237 12.24 -0.08 25.50
C ALA A 237 12.90 1.24 25.06
N TRP A 238 12.15 2.34 25.11
CA TRP A 238 12.66 3.66 24.76
C TRP A 238 13.70 4.18 25.76
N ARG A 239 13.53 3.84 27.05
CA ARG A 239 14.46 4.19 28.13
C ARG A 239 15.73 3.34 28.03
N VAL A 240 15.59 2.02 27.92
CA VAL A 240 16.73 1.09 27.76
C VAL A 240 17.60 1.50 26.57
N ALA A 241 16.98 1.87 25.45
CA ALA A 241 17.71 2.32 24.29
C ALA A 241 18.42 3.67 24.47
N GLY A 242 18.02 4.48 25.45
CA GLY A 242 18.74 5.70 25.83
C GLY A 242 19.97 5.44 26.68
N GLU A 243 19.95 4.36 27.47
CA GLU A 243 21.04 3.95 28.35
C GLU A 243 22.12 3.16 27.59
N GLN A 244 21.74 2.50 26.49
CA GLN A 244 22.62 1.64 25.68
C GLN A 244 22.78 2.20 24.25
N PRO A 245 23.90 2.87 23.95
CA PRO A 245 24.19 3.35 22.60
C PRO A 245 24.10 2.22 21.56
N GLY A 246 23.39 2.45 20.47
CA GLY A 246 23.23 1.46 19.40
C GLY A 246 22.12 0.42 19.62
N HIS A 247 21.32 0.53 20.68
CA HIS A 247 20.15 -0.33 20.85
C HIS A 247 19.07 -0.03 19.77
N PRO A 248 18.45 -1.04 19.12
CA PRO A 248 17.61 -0.83 17.94
C PRO A 248 16.21 -0.26 18.22
N ALA A 249 15.73 -0.33 19.47
CA ALA A 249 14.33 -0.02 19.81
C ALA A 249 13.82 1.34 19.28
N ARG A 250 14.61 2.41 19.39
CA ARG A 250 14.20 3.74 18.89
C ARG A 250 14.08 3.76 17.38
N ALA A 251 15.04 3.17 16.67
CA ALA A 251 15.03 3.11 15.22
C ALA A 251 13.84 2.28 14.69
N VAL A 252 13.58 1.10 15.26
CA VAL A 252 12.44 0.29 14.83
C VAL A 252 11.09 0.95 15.15
N PHE A 253 10.99 1.69 16.27
CA PHE A 253 9.80 2.48 16.57
C PHE A 253 9.60 3.63 15.58
N VAL A 254 10.67 4.34 15.20
CA VAL A 254 10.60 5.40 14.20
C VAL A 254 10.24 4.83 12.82
N MET A 255 10.73 3.64 12.47
CA MET A 255 10.32 2.94 11.26
C MET A 255 8.81 2.61 11.29
N LEU A 256 8.28 2.14 12.43
CA LEU A 256 6.83 1.94 12.61
C LEU A 256 6.05 3.25 12.49
N ALA A 257 6.59 4.37 13.00
CA ALA A 257 5.95 5.68 12.88
C ALA A 257 5.91 6.17 11.42
N VAL A 258 6.98 5.97 10.64
CA VAL A 258 7.00 6.26 9.19
C VAL A 258 5.93 5.44 8.46
N LEU A 259 5.86 4.14 8.73
CA LEU A 259 4.83 3.25 8.14
C LEU A 259 3.42 3.66 8.60
N GLY A 260 3.26 4.05 9.86
CA GLY A 260 2.00 4.53 10.42
C GLY A 260 1.52 5.81 9.73
N VAL A 261 2.39 6.81 9.54
CA VAL A 261 2.04 8.04 8.80
C VAL A 261 1.64 7.72 7.36
N HIS A 262 2.36 6.83 6.69
CA HIS A 262 1.98 6.39 5.35
C HIS A 262 0.61 5.68 5.35
N SER A 263 0.32 4.85 6.36
CA SER A 263 -0.97 4.19 6.56
C SER A 263 -2.15 5.13 6.87
N LEU A 264 -1.92 6.42 7.16
CA LEU A 264 -3.00 7.41 7.30
C LEU A 264 -3.43 8.04 5.97
N LEU A 265 -2.64 7.84 4.91
CA LEU A 265 -2.81 8.49 3.61
C LEU A 265 -2.83 7.51 2.42
N GLU A 266 -2.44 6.26 2.66
CA GLU A 266 -2.38 5.12 1.74
C GLU A 266 -2.48 3.80 2.54
N TYR A 267 -2.31 2.66 1.88
CA TYR A 267 -2.45 1.31 2.44
C TYR A 267 -1.15 0.48 2.31
N PRO A 268 0.02 0.96 2.77
CA PRO A 268 1.30 0.24 2.59
C PRO A 268 1.31 -1.15 3.22
N LEU A 269 0.55 -1.36 4.30
CA LEU A 269 0.52 -2.64 5.03
C LEU A 269 -0.23 -3.76 4.28
N TRP A 270 -0.88 -3.48 3.16
CA TRP A 270 -1.39 -4.52 2.25
C TRP A 270 -0.30 -5.11 1.37
N TYR A 271 0.90 -4.53 1.40
CA TYR A 271 2.05 -5.02 0.64
C TYR A 271 3.01 -5.76 1.56
N ALA A 272 3.28 -7.03 1.24
CA ALA A 272 4.15 -7.89 2.05
C ALA A 272 5.54 -7.28 2.32
N TYR A 273 6.10 -6.53 1.37
CA TYR A 273 7.38 -5.84 1.52
C TYR A 273 7.37 -4.66 2.51
N PHE A 274 6.21 -4.24 3.01
CA PHE A 274 6.08 -3.33 4.16
C PHE A 274 5.47 -4.00 5.38
N LEU A 275 4.49 -4.89 5.20
CA LEU A 275 3.88 -5.64 6.30
C LEU A 275 4.90 -6.47 7.09
N LEU A 276 5.76 -7.24 6.39
CA LEU A 276 6.74 -8.10 7.06
C LEU A 276 7.80 -7.28 7.81
N PRO A 277 8.38 -6.20 7.24
CA PRO A 277 9.24 -5.32 8.01
C PRO A 277 8.54 -4.61 9.18
N ALA A 278 7.26 -4.24 9.05
CA ALA A 278 6.48 -3.67 10.15
C ALA A 278 6.33 -4.68 11.29
N ALA A 279 5.93 -5.92 10.98
CA ALA A 279 5.80 -6.99 11.97
C ALA A 279 7.14 -7.29 12.66
N TRP A 280 8.24 -7.34 11.90
CA TRP A 280 9.58 -7.47 12.44
C TRP A 280 9.95 -6.31 13.38
N ALA A 281 9.73 -5.06 12.94
CA ALA A 281 10.03 -3.87 13.73
C ALA A 281 9.22 -3.82 15.03
N LEU A 282 7.94 -4.21 14.97
CA LEU A 282 7.08 -4.36 16.14
C LEU A 282 7.62 -5.44 17.08
N GLY A 283 7.94 -6.63 16.58
CA GLY A 283 8.51 -7.71 17.39
C GLY A 283 9.80 -7.31 18.10
N VAL A 284 10.72 -6.62 17.40
CA VAL A 284 11.95 -6.09 17.98
C VAL A 284 11.63 -5.05 19.06
N PHE A 285 10.70 -4.12 18.81
CA PHE A 285 10.32 -3.10 19.78
C PHE A 285 9.70 -3.70 21.05
N LEU A 286 8.77 -4.64 20.91
CA LEU A 286 8.12 -5.31 22.03
C LEU A 286 9.12 -6.15 22.84
N GLY A 287 10.01 -6.88 22.17
CA GLY A 287 11.06 -7.67 22.82
C GLY A 287 12.19 -6.84 23.45
N SER A 288 12.24 -5.55 23.18
CA SER A 288 13.21 -4.61 23.75
C SER A 288 12.79 -4.06 25.11
N ALA A 289 11.57 -4.30 25.55
CA ALA A 289 11.07 -3.80 26.82
C ALA A 289 11.70 -4.61 27.98
N PRO A 290 12.13 -3.95 29.07
CA PRO A 290 12.70 -4.66 30.21
C PRO A 290 11.64 -5.59 30.83
N THR A 291 11.94 -6.90 30.89
CA THR A 291 11.11 -7.87 31.59
C THR A 291 11.20 -7.64 33.10
N LYS A 292 10.06 -7.66 33.80
CA LYS A 292 9.99 -7.59 35.27
C LYS A 292 10.30 -8.95 35.93
N GLU A 293 11.01 -9.86 35.26
CA GLU A 293 11.32 -11.16 35.88
C GLU A 293 12.29 -10.99 37.04
N PRO A 294 12.06 -11.68 38.18
CA PRO A 294 12.92 -11.62 39.34
C PRO A 294 14.30 -12.14 38.95
N ALA A 295 15.34 -11.46 39.45
CA ALA A 295 16.73 -11.78 39.18
C ALA A 295 17.05 -13.25 39.53
N SER A 296 16.94 -14.16 38.57
CA SER A 296 17.55 -15.48 38.66
C SER A 296 19.01 -15.34 38.25
N ASN A 297 19.88 -15.31 39.26
CA ASN A 297 21.33 -15.48 39.23
C ASN A 297 21.98 -15.64 37.83
N LEU A 298 22.42 -14.53 37.25
CA LEU A 298 23.17 -14.41 35.99
C LEU A 298 24.63 -14.97 36.05
N HIS A 299 24.96 -15.79 37.05
CA HIS A 299 26.30 -16.37 37.24
C HIS A 299 26.35 -17.90 37.21
N ALA A 300 25.26 -18.58 36.83
CA ALA A 300 25.36 -20.01 36.53
C ALA A 300 25.97 -20.20 35.12
N PRO A 301 27.07 -20.95 34.97
CA PRO A 301 27.60 -21.28 33.64
C PRO A 301 26.49 -21.98 32.83
N ALA A 302 26.33 -21.56 31.56
CA ALA A 302 25.33 -22.14 30.68
C ALA A 302 25.60 -23.64 30.51
N SER A 303 24.80 -24.45 31.18
CA SER A 303 24.81 -25.90 31.02
C SER A 303 24.66 -26.27 29.53
N PRO A 304 25.28 -27.36 29.04
CA PRO A 304 25.05 -27.86 27.68
C PRO A 304 23.56 -28.07 27.37
N VAL A 305 22.73 -28.27 28.41
CA VAL A 305 21.28 -28.35 28.31
C VAL A 305 20.68 -26.98 27.96
N ALA A 306 21.15 -25.88 28.53
CA ALA A 306 20.70 -24.52 28.20
C ALA A 306 21.07 -24.11 26.75
N ALA A 307 22.25 -24.52 26.27
CA ALA A 307 22.64 -24.33 24.86
C ALA A 307 21.81 -25.18 23.89
N THR A 308 21.40 -26.38 24.32
CA THR A 308 20.51 -27.27 23.54
C THR A 308 19.07 -26.74 23.53
N VAL A 309 18.57 -26.25 24.67
CA VAL A 309 17.27 -25.57 24.79
C VAL A 309 17.24 -24.27 23.97
N ALA A 310 18.34 -23.51 23.91
CA ALA A 310 18.47 -22.33 23.04
C ALA A 310 18.54 -22.67 21.53
N ARG A 311 19.11 -23.84 21.18
CA ARG A 311 19.07 -24.36 19.80
C ARG A 311 17.66 -24.84 19.41
N TRP A 312 16.94 -25.45 20.34
CA TRP A 312 15.55 -25.88 20.15
C TRP A 312 14.57 -24.70 20.17
N SER A 313 14.88 -23.61 20.89
CA SER A 313 14.08 -22.38 20.89
C SER A 313 14.22 -21.54 19.62
N THR A 314 15.31 -21.72 18.86
CA THR A 314 15.50 -21.08 17.55
C THR A 314 15.03 -21.92 16.37
N PHE A 315 14.78 -23.22 16.56
CA PHE A 315 14.16 -24.08 15.55
C PHE A 315 12.82 -23.55 15.04
N PRO A 316 11.83 -23.19 15.88
CA PRO A 316 10.55 -22.66 15.39
C PRO A 316 10.72 -21.35 14.61
N LEU A 317 11.66 -20.50 15.00
CA LEU A 317 11.98 -19.26 14.27
C LEU A 317 12.63 -19.55 12.91
N ARG A 318 13.54 -20.53 12.84
CA ARG A 318 14.16 -20.97 11.57
C ARG A 318 13.15 -21.66 10.66
N ALA A 319 12.29 -22.50 11.22
CA ALA A 319 11.19 -23.15 10.51
C ALA A 319 10.21 -22.11 9.97
N ALA A 320 9.81 -21.11 10.77
CA ALA A 320 8.99 -19.99 10.31
C ALA A 320 9.69 -19.21 9.18
N GLY A 321 10.98 -18.91 9.31
CA GLY A 321 11.76 -18.28 8.26
C GLY A 321 11.81 -19.08 6.96
N ALA A 322 12.03 -20.41 7.04
CA ALA A 322 12.03 -21.30 5.89
C ALA A 322 10.63 -21.38 5.24
N LEU A 323 9.57 -21.48 6.04
CA LEU A 323 8.19 -21.46 5.57
C LEU A 323 7.85 -20.16 4.84
N MET A 324 8.34 -19.00 5.32
CA MET A 324 8.16 -17.73 4.62
C MET A 324 8.86 -17.70 3.26
N ILE A 325 10.06 -18.28 3.13
CA ILE A 325 10.77 -18.39 1.85
C ILE A 325 10.01 -19.30 0.89
N ILE A 326 9.58 -20.48 1.37
CA ILE A 326 8.80 -21.43 0.56
C ILE A 326 7.47 -20.79 0.13
N GLY A 327 6.78 -20.10 1.05
CA GLY A 327 5.54 -19.38 0.77
C GLY A 327 5.73 -18.27 -0.26
N ALA A 328 6.82 -17.50 -0.18
CA ALA A 328 7.14 -16.49 -1.18
C ALA A 328 7.44 -17.09 -2.56
N ALA A 329 8.18 -18.20 -2.61
CA ALA A 329 8.45 -18.93 -3.86
C ALA A 329 7.16 -19.50 -4.46
N TYR A 330 6.29 -20.07 -3.63
CA TYR A 330 4.97 -20.56 -4.04
C TYR A 330 4.09 -19.42 -4.58
N ALA A 331 4.01 -18.29 -3.87
CA ALA A 331 3.24 -17.13 -4.32
C ALA A 331 3.76 -16.58 -5.66
N ALA A 332 5.08 -16.53 -5.85
CA ALA A 332 5.67 -16.11 -7.12
C ALA A 332 5.34 -17.08 -8.27
N TRP A 333 5.37 -18.39 -8.00
CA TRP A 333 4.99 -19.41 -8.97
C TRP A 333 3.48 -19.35 -9.30
N ASP A 334 2.64 -19.24 -8.29
CA ASP A 334 1.17 -19.19 -8.43
C ASP A 334 0.73 -17.92 -9.17
N HIS A 335 1.34 -16.76 -8.87
CA HIS A 335 1.12 -15.51 -9.61
C HIS A 335 1.47 -15.65 -11.09
N ARG A 336 2.62 -16.26 -11.41
CA ARG A 336 3.06 -16.46 -12.80
C ARG A 336 2.07 -17.27 -13.63
N ARG A 337 1.32 -18.21 -13.01
CA ARG A 337 0.27 -18.97 -13.71
C ARG A 337 -0.87 -18.07 -14.19
N VAL A 338 -1.19 -17.04 -13.42
CA VAL A 338 -2.30 -16.12 -13.68
C VAL A 338 -1.86 -14.96 -14.56
N GLU A 339 -0.62 -14.49 -14.41
CA GLU A 339 -0.03 -13.41 -15.23
C GLU A 339 -0.13 -13.69 -16.74
N VAL A 340 -0.03 -14.95 -17.15
CA VAL A 340 -0.17 -15.41 -18.56
C VAL A 340 -1.49 -14.96 -19.19
N ILE A 341 -2.56 -14.77 -18.40
CA ILE A 341 -3.85 -14.27 -18.90
C ILE A 341 -3.69 -12.88 -19.52
N PHE A 342 -2.91 -12.01 -18.89
CA PHE A 342 -2.78 -10.60 -19.23
C PHE A 342 -1.52 -10.29 -20.05
N ALA A 343 -0.44 -11.06 -19.83
CA ALA A 343 0.83 -10.94 -20.54
C ALA A 343 1.27 -12.31 -21.10
N PRO A 344 0.53 -12.85 -22.09
CA PRO A 344 0.81 -14.18 -22.62
C PRO A 344 2.16 -14.21 -23.36
N PRO A 345 3.07 -15.16 -23.03
CA PRO A 345 4.22 -15.43 -23.88
C PRO A 345 3.79 -16.01 -25.23
N ALA A 346 4.71 -16.00 -26.19
CA ALA A 346 4.47 -16.64 -27.48
C ALA A 346 4.08 -18.12 -27.30
N GLY A 347 2.96 -18.54 -27.88
CA GLY A 347 2.45 -19.92 -27.80
C GLY A 347 1.64 -20.26 -26.54
N ALA A 348 1.21 -19.28 -25.74
CA ALA A 348 0.46 -19.50 -24.50
C ALA A 348 -1.01 -20.00 -24.66
N GLY A 349 -1.37 -20.56 -25.81
CA GLY A 349 -2.72 -21.06 -26.10
C GLY A 349 -3.78 -19.96 -26.24
N SER A 350 -5.05 -20.38 -26.19
CA SER A 350 -6.23 -19.51 -26.24
C SER A 350 -6.50 -18.82 -24.89
N LEU A 351 -7.25 -17.72 -24.90
CA LEU A 351 -7.64 -17.03 -23.66
C LEU A 351 -8.46 -17.92 -22.73
N ALA A 352 -9.37 -18.74 -23.28
CA ALA A 352 -10.20 -19.67 -22.51
C ALA A 352 -9.37 -20.70 -21.73
N GLU A 353 -8.34 -21.30 -22.38
CA GLU A 353 -7.42 -22.24 -21.72
C GLU A 353 -6.64 -21.57 -20.58
N ARG A 354 -6.16 -20.34 -20.80
CA ARG A 354 -5.45 -19.58 -19.78
C ARG A 354 -6.33 -19.24 -18.58
N ILE A 355 -7.58 -18.85 -18.83
CA ILE A 355 -8.55 -18.58 -17.77
C ILE A 355 -8.86 -19.85 -16.98
N ALA A 356 -9.11 -20.98 -17.65
CA ALA A 356 -9.34 -22.26 -16.99
C ALA A 356 -8.16 -22.67 -16.10
N ALA A 357 -6.93 -22.60 -16.61
CA ALA A 357 -5.73 -22.90 -15.84
C ALA A 357 -5.48 -21.91 -14.69
N GLY A 358 -5.85 -20.64 -14.88
CA GLY A 358 -5.73 -19.59 -13.87
C GLY A 358 -6.74 -19.74 -12.73
N ARG A 359 -7.94 -20.26 -12.99
CA ARG A 359 -8.97 -20.52 -11.96
C ARG A 359 -8.55 -21.55 -10.91
N GLU A 360 -7.58 -22.41 -11.24
CA GLU A 360 -6.97 -23.36 -10.31
C GLU A 360 -5.93 -22.72 -9.36
N SER A 361 -5.59 -21.44 -9.56
CA SER A 361 -4.67 -20.72 -8.68
C SER A 361 -5.30 -20.54 -7.30
N VAL A 362 -4.52 -20.85 -6.26
CA VAL A 362 -5.00 -20.81 -4.87
C VAL A 362 -5.01 -19.38 -4.34
N LEU A 363 -4.00 -18.58 -4.66
CA LEU A 363 -3.84 -17.22 -4.16
C LEU A 363 -4.39 -16.17 -5.14
N PHE A 364 -4.28 -16.43 -6.45
CA PHE A 364 -4.52 -15.42 -7.49
C PHE A 364 -5.66 -15.78 -8.45
N GLY A 365 -6.43 -16.85 -8.19
CA GLY A 365 -7.51 -17.30 -9.06
C GLY A 365 -8.62 -16.26 -9.31
N HIS A 366 -8.78 -15.30 -8.41
CA HIS A 366 -9.73 -14.20 -8.58
C HIS A 366 -9.48 -13.33 -9.83
N HIS A 367 -8.23 -13.19 -10.28
CA HIS A 367 -7.94 -12.50 -11.54
C HIS A 367 -8.41 -13.31 -12.76
N ALA A 368 -8.37 -14.64 -12.68
CA ALA A 368 -8.90 -15.50 -13.73
C ALA A 368 -10.44 -15.44 -13.77
N ASP A 369 -11.11 -15.39 -12.62
CA ASP A 369 -12.55 -15.15 -12.58
C ASP A 369 -12.93 -13.79 -13.14
N TYR A 370 -12.18 -12.74 -12.79
CA TYR A 370 -12.37 -11.41 -13.38
C TYR A 370 -12.24 -11.47 -14.90
N ALA A 371 -11.21 -12.15 -15.41
CA ALA A 371 -11.04 -12.31 -16.84
C ALA A 371 -12.19 -13.10 -17.49
N ALA A 372 -12.71 -14.13 -16.83
CA ALA A 372 -13.81 -14.96 -17.32
C ALA A 372 -15.12 -14.18 -17.50
N VAL A 373 -15.45 -13.28 -16.57
CA VAL A 373 -16.71 -12.52 -16.64
C VAL A 373 -16.59 -11.26 -17.50
N THR A 374 -15.37 -10.79 -17.78
CA THR A 374 -15.14 -9.52 -18.50
C THR A 374 -14.64 -9.65 -19.94
N ASN A 375 -14.15 -10.83 -20.37
CA ASN A 375 -13.70 -11.09 -21.74
C ASN A 375 -14.67 -12.00 -22.49
N GLU A 376 -14.69 -11.90 -23.82
CA GLU A 376 -15.56 -12.73 -24.65
C GLU A 376 -15.02 -14.17 -24.82
N PRO A 377 -15.89 -15.19 -24.80
CA PRO A 377 -17.31 -15.12 -24.42
C PRO A 377 -17.45 -14.93 -22.90
N LYS A 378 -18.26 -13.94 -22.48
CA LYS A 378 -18.44 -13.63 -21.04
C LYS A 378 -19.20 -14.75 -20.32
N ASP A 379 -18.67 -15.19 -19.19
CA ASP A 379 -19.40 -16.04 -18.24
C ASP A 379 -20.49 -15.21 -17.54
N GLN A 380 -21.76 -15.52 -17.83
CA GLN A 380 -22.93 -14.79 -17.31
C GLN A 380 -23.54 -15.42 -16.05
N ALA A 381 -22.98 -16.50 -15.52
CA ALA A 381 -23.47 -17.09 -14.28
C ALA A 381 -23.20 -16.13 -13.10
N LEU A 382 -24.23 -15.74 -12.34
CA LEU A 382 -24.08 -14.80 -11.22
C LEU A 382 -23.05 -15.29 -10.18
N ALA A 383 -23.00 -16.59 -9.92
CA ALA A 383 -22.01 -17.20 -9.03
C ALA A 383 -20.55 -16.91 -9.43
N SER A 384 -20.27 -16.75 -10.73
CA SER A 384 -18.92 -16.43 -11.25
C SER A 384 -18.47 -15.01 -10.90
N PHE A 385 -19.39 -14.12 -10.53
CA PHE A 385 -19.08 -12.74 -10.10
C PHE A 385 -18.72 -12.63 -8.62
N ARG A 386 -19.01 -13.64 -7.80
CA ARG A 386 -18.80 -13.58 -6.35
C ARG A 386 -17.37 -13.17 -5.99
N ARG A 387 -16.36 -13.91 -6.48
CA ARG A 387 -14.94 -13.58 -6.20
C ARG A 387 -14.53 -12.22 -6.80
N PRO A 388 -14.74 -11.93 -8.09
CA PRO A 388 -14.35 -10.65 -8.68
C PRO A 388 -14.90 -9.41 -7.97
N LEU A 389 -16.19 -9.44 -7.59
CA LEU A 389 -16.86 -8.30 -6.94
C LEU A 389 -16.29 -7.98 -5.54
N HIS A 390 -15.68 -8.96 -4.87
CA HIS A 390 -15.00 -8.77 -3.57
C HIS A 390 -13.63 -8.10 -3.66
N HIS A 391 -13.07 -7.87 -4.87
CA HIS A 391 -11.74 -7.26 -5.03
C HIS A 391 -11.81 -5.79 -5.45
N LEU A 392 -12.23 -5.54 -6.69
CA LEU A 392 -12.37 -4.20 -7.23
C LEU A 392 -13.45 -4.19 -8.31
N VAL A 393 -14.56 -3.52 -8.02
CA VAL A 393 -15.63 -3.24 -8.97
C VAL A 393 -15.24 -2.02 -9.80
N ASP A 394 -14.52 -2.26 -10.90
CA ASP A 394 -14.26 -1.26 -11.93
C ASP A 394 -15.43 -1.16 -12.93
N ALA A 395 -15.35 -0.20 -13.87
CA ALA A 395 -16.40 -0.01 -14.87
C ALA A 395 -16.64 -1.25 -15.72
N ARG A 396 -15.59 -2.02 -16.06
CA ARG A 396 -15.69 -3.19 -16.93
C ARG A 396 -16.42 -4.33 -16.22
N LEU A 397 -16.06 -4.60 -14.97
CA LEU A 397 -16.72 -5.60 -14.15
C LEU A 397 -18.15 -5.20 -13.83
N LEU A 398 -18.41 -3.92 -13.53
CA LEU A 398 -19.76 -3.42 -13.27
C LEU A 398 -20.68 -3.57 -14.49
N VAL A 399 -20.20 -3.24 -15.70
CA VAL A 399 -20.94 -3.47 -16.95
C VAL A 399 -21.23 -4.95 -17.16
N ALA A 400 -20.23 -5.82 -17.03
CA ALA A 400 -20.42 -7.26 -17.14
C ALA A 400 -21.45 -7.79 -16.12
N TYR A 401 -21.44 -7.26 -14.89
CA TYR A 401 -22.38 -7.66 -13.86
C TYR A 401 -23.80 -7.18 -14.14
N ILE A 402 -23.98 -5.94 -14.64
CA ILE A 402 -25.28 -5.43 -15.09
C ILE A 402 -25.86 -6.34 -16.19
N GLU A 403 -25.05 -6.71 -17.18
CA GLU A 403 -25.47 -7.60 -18.26
C GLU A 403 -25.86 -8.99 -17.74
N ALA A 404 -25.08 -9.54 -16.81
CA ALA A 404 -25.37 -10.84 -16.20
C ALA A 404 -26.66 -10.81 -15.36
N LEU A 405 -26.89 -9.76 -14.56
CA LEU A 405 -28.13 -9.55 -13.81
C LEU A 405 -29.33 -9.52 -14.76
N LYS A 406 -29.22 -8.75 -15.85
CA LYS A 406 -30.28 -8.66 -16.86
C LYS A 406 -30.55 -9.99 -17.56
N ALA A 407 -29.50 -10.74 -17.90
CA ALA A 407 -29.63 -12.05 -18.55
C ALA A 407 -30.30 -13.10 -17.65
N ASN A 408 -30.16 -12.97 -16.33
CA ASN A 408 -30.74 -13.88 -15.33
C ASN A 408 -32.08 -13.38 -14.75
N GLY A 409 -32.68 -12.31 -15.32
CA GLY A 409 -34.01 -11.81 -14.90
C GLY A 409 -34.02 -10.91 -13.66
N HIS A 410 -32.85 -10.50 -13.17
CA HIS A 410 -32.71 -9.56 -12.04
C HIS A 410 -32.80 -8.11 -12.51
N ASP A 411 -33.97 -7.74 -13.02
CA ASP A 411 -34.19 -6.47 -13.72
C ASP A 411 -34.04 -5.24 -12.82
N ALA A 412 -34.45 -5.32 -11.55
CA ALA A 412 -34.37 -4.22 -10.60
C ALA A 412 -32.92 -3.97 -10.18
N GLU A 413 -32.18 -5.04 -9.91
CA GLU A 413 -30.76 -5.05 -9.55
C GLU A 413 -29.90 -4.55 -10.71
N ALA A 414 -30.18 -5.01 -11.94
CA ALA A 414 -29.49 -4.54 -13.14
C ALA A 414 -29.70 -3.02 -13.36
N LEU A 415 -30.93 -2.54 -13.19
CA LEU A 415 -31.24 -1.11 -13.27
C LEU A 415 -30.52 -0.32 -12.17
N TYR A 416 -30.56 -0.80 -10.93
CA TYR A 416 -29.88 -0.16 -9.80
C TYR A 416 -28.36 -0.08 -10.04
N ALA A 417 -27.74 -1.17 -10.47
CA ALA A 417 -26.31 -1.21 -10.80
C ALA A 417 -25.96 -0.25 -11.96
N ALA A 418 -26.81 -0.14 -13.00
CA ALA A 418 -26.64 0.84 -14.07
C ALA A 418 -26.73 2.29 -13.56
N GLN A 419 -27.62 2.58 -12.61
CA GLN A 419 -27.68 3.90 -11.97
C GLN A 419 -26.39 4.22 -11.21
N ARG A 420 -25.80 3.24 -10.51
CA ARG A 420 -24.50 3.39 -9.83
C ARG A 420 -23.35 3.61 -10.82
N LEU A 421 -23.33 2.89 -11.93
CA LEU A 421 -22.34 3.08 -13.00
C LEU A 421 -22.35 4.51 -13.55
N ARG A 422 -23.54 5.11 -13.70
CA ARG A 422 -23.70 6.48 -14.20
C ARG A 422 -23.05 7.54 -13.29
N GLU A 423 -23.02 7.32 -11.98
CA GLU A 423 -22.44 8.26 -11.01
C GLU A 423 -20.92 8.43 -11.16
N PHE A 424 -20.23 7.47 -11.77
CA PHE A 424 -18.78 7.54 -11.99
C PHE A 424 -18.38 8.58 -13.04
N ARG A 425 -19.26 8.96 -13.98
CA ARG A 425 -18.98 10.02 -14.98
C ARG A 425 -17.66 9.83 -15.76
N ARG A 426 -17.26 8.58 -16.02
CA ARG A 426 -16.05 8.23 -16.80
C ARG A 426 -16.40 7.90 -18.24
N ASP A 427 -15.46 8.11 -19.16
CA ASP A 427 -15.64 7.85 -20.59
C ASP A 427 -15.96 6.36 -20.89
N ASP A 428 -15.31 5.44 -20.17
CA ASP A 428 -15.55 4.00 -20.27
C ASP A 428 -16.98 3.61 -19.84
N ALA A 429 -17.51 4.25 -18.79
CA ALA A 429 -18.90 4.11 -18.38
C ALA A 429 -19.88 4.81 -19.35
N GLN A 430 -19.52 5.96 -19.92
CA GLN A 430 -20.37 6.69 -20.88
C GLN A 430 -20.60 5.89 -22.16
N ALA A 431 -19.61 5.10 -22.61
CA ALA A 431 -19.78 4.21 -23.77
C ALA A 431 -20.95 3.24 -23.61
N TYR A 432 -21.23 2.77 -22.38
CA TYR A 432 -22.37 1.91 -22.07
C TYR A 432 -23.72 2.64 -22.21
N PHE A 433 -23.74 3.95 -22.00
CA PHE A 433 -24.95 4.78 -22.08
C PHE A 433 -25.10 5.54 -23.40
N LYS A 434 -24.31 5.23 -24.45
CA LYS A 434 -24.33 6.01 -25.71
C LYS A 434 -25.72 6.07 -26.37
N GLU A 435 -26.56 5.05 -26.14
CA GLU A 435 -27.91 4.93 -26.70
C GLU A 435 -28.99 5.67 -25.88
N CYS A 436 -28.60 6.28 -24.76
CA CYS A 436 -29.46 7.07 -23.91
C CYS A 436 -29.61 8.50 -24.45
N THR A 437 -30.34 8.66 -25.55
CA THR A 437 -30.70 9.96 -26.12
C THR A 437 -32.06 10.43 -25.59
N ALA A 438 -32.23 11.75 -25.45
CA ALA A 438 -33.47 12.36 -24.92
C ALA A 438 -34.70 12.08 -25.80
N ASP A 439 -34.49 11.79 -27.08
CA ASP A 439 -35.55 11.62 -28.08
C ASP A 439 -35.97 10.15 -28.30
N ASN A 440 -35.44 9.20 -27.52
CA ASN A 440 -35.81 7.79 -27.67
C ASN A 440 -37.16 7.49 -26.99
N PRO A 441 -38.23 7.16 -27.74
CA PRO A 441 -39.57 6.94 -27.17
C PRO A 441 -39.67 5.67 -26.31
N ALA A 442 -38.73 4.74 -26.44
CA ALA A 442 -38.62 3.53 -25.62
C ALA A 442 -37.16 3.34 -25.21
N PRO A 443 -36.66 4.15 -24.26
CA PRO A 443 -35.24 4.14 -23.92
C PRO A 443 -34.84 2.76 -23.37
N PRO A 444 -33.65 2.24 -23.75
CA PRO A 444 -33.11 1.01 -23.19
C PRO A 444 -33.12 1.02 -21.66
N PHE A 445 -33.18 -0.15 -21.03
CA PHE A 445 -33.34 -0.23 -19.57
C PHE A 445 -32.22 0.53 -18.83
N GLN A 446 -30.99 0.49 -19.34
CA GLN A 446 -29.85 1.19 -18.75
C GLN A 446 -29.98 2.72 -18.79
N CYS A 447 -30.93 3.27 -19.55
CA CYS A 447 -31.19 4.71 -19.66
C CYS A 447 -32.24 5.20 -18.66
N ARG A 448 -32.98 4.27 -18.05
CA ARG A 448 -34.02 4.57 -17.08
C ARG A 448 -33.47 5.26 -15.82
N THR A 449 -34.35 6.02 -15.15
CA THR A 449 -33.98 6.88 -13.99
C THR A 449 -34.95 6.75 -12.82
N GLU A 450 -35.96 5.90 -12.94
CA GLU A 450 -36.89 5.66 -11.84
C GLU A 450 -36.13 5.18 -10.58
N PRO A 451 -36.48 5.70 -9.39
CA PRO A 451 -35.86 5.25 -8.15
C PRO A 451 -36.07 3.74 -7.95
N VAL A 452 -34.99 3.04 -7.66
CA VAL A 452 -35.03 1.62 -7.27
C VAL A 452 -34.66 1.53 -5.79
N ALA A 453 -35.57 0.99 -4.97
CA ALA A 453 -35.39 0.88 -3.52
C ALA A 453 -34.58 -0.38 -3.15
N LEU A 454 -33.30 -0.37 -3.52
CA LEU A 454 -32.32 -1.40 -3.16
C LEU A 454 -31.16 -0.77 -2.38
N THR A 455 -30.41 -1.61 -1.71
CA THR A 455 -29.16 -1.29 -1.01
C THR A 455 -28.03 -2.09 -1.63
N TRP A 456 -26.77 -1.77 -1.27
CA TRP A 456 -25.63 -2.52 -1.76
C TRP A 456 -25.67 -4.03 -1.43
N ARG A 457 -26.40 -4.43 -0.38
CA ARG A 457 -26.54 -5.84 0.03
C ARG A 457 -27.39 -6.65 -0.94
N ASP A 458 -28.35 -6.00 -1.57
CA ASP A 458 -29.24 -6.64 -2.54
C ASP A 458 -28.52 -6.97 -3.86
N LEU A 459 -27.27 -6.52 -4.01
CA LEU A 459 -26.41 -6.76 -5.18
C LEU A 459 -25.39 -7.88 -4.90
N GLU A 460 -25.48 -8.58 -3.77
CA GLU A 460 -24.63 -9.74 -3.52
C GLU A 460 -25.08 -10.93 -4.41
N PRO A 461 -24.17 -11.55 -5.20
CA PRO A 461 -24.51 -12.60 -6.15
C PRO A 461 -24.73 -14.01 -5.55
#